data_AF-A0A6G4X959-F1
#
_entry.id   AF-A0A6G4X959-F1
#
_cell.length_a   1.000
_cell.length_b   1.000
_cell.length_c   1.000
_cell.angle_alpha   90.00
_cell.angle_beta   90.00
_cell.angle_gamma   90.00
#
_symmetry.space_group_name_H-M   'P 1'
#
loop_
_entity.id
_entity.type
_entity.pdbx_description
1 polymer ?
#
loop_
_entity_poly.entity_id
_entity_poly.type
_entity_poly.pdbx_seq_one_letter_code
_entity_poly.pdbx_strand_id
1 'polypeptide(L)' 'VVEMERGFLFIMSISDGSSLAVLAHPEADIGLVGYEMALLVDRAGSVLTPDLRAELQGSLLN' A
#
# COMPACT_ATOMS: atom_id res chain seq x y z
N VAL A 1 12.18 0.41 -1.75
CA VAL A 1 11.95 1.40 -2.83
C VAL A 1 12.67 0.90 -4.06
N VAL A 2 12.04 1.00 -5.24
CA VAL A 2 12.63 0.62 -6.52
C VAL A 2 12.69 1.87 -7.39
N GLU A 3 13.89 2.22 -7.86
CA GLU A 3 14.08 3.25 -8.87
C GLU A 3 13.82 2.67 -10.25
N MET A 4 13.08 3.41 -11.07
CA MET A 4 12.63 3.04 -12.41
C MET A 4 12.98 4.16 -13.38
N GLU A 5 12.97 3.87 -14.69
CA GLU A 5 13.27 4.85 -15.74
C GLU A 5 12.43 6.14 -15.63
N ARG A 6 11.18 6.01 -15.16
CA ARG A 6 10.21 7.11 -15.09
C ARG A 6 9.78 7.44 -13.66
N GLY A 7 10.57 7.11 -12.66
CA GLY A 7 10.32 7.50 -11.28
C GLY A 7 10.54 6.35 -10.31
N PHE A 8 9.67 6.25 -9.30
CA PHE A 8 9.90 5.36 -8.16
C PHE A 8 8.68 4.54 -7.82
N LEU A 9 8.90 3.27 -7.49
CA LEU A 9 7.91 2.39 -6.86
C LEU A 9 8.26 2.19 -5.38
N PHE A 10 7.35 2.58 -4.51
CA PHE A 10 7.42 2.35 -3.08
C PHE A 10 6.47 1.23 -2.70
N ILE A 11 6.93 0.34 -1.82
CA ILE A 11 6.12 -0.70 -1.20
C ILE A 11 6.29 -0.56 0.31
N MET A 12 5.18 -0.50 1.03
CA MET A 12 5.14 -0.48 2.49
C MET A 12 4.17 -1.55 2.98
N SER A 13 4.61 -2.36 3.95
CA SER A 13 3.74 -3.32 4.62
C SER A 13 2.71 -2.59 5.47
N ILE A 14 1.48 -3.09 5.50
CA ILE A 14 0.42 -2.59 6.38
C ILE A 14 0.24 -3.58 7.54
N SER A 15 -0.67 -4.55 7.41
CA SER A 15 -0.89 -5.66 8.35
C SER A 15 -1.34 -6.90 7.59
N ASP A 16 -1.27 -8.06 8.22
CA ASP A 16 -1.98 -9.28 7.77
C ASP A 16 -1.78 -9.63 6.28
N GLY A 17 -0.56 -9.41 5.77
CA GLY A 17 -0.20 -9.70 4.38
C GLY A 17 -0.67 -8.67 3.35
N SER A 18 -1.27 -7.55 3.75
CA SER A 18 -1.56 -6.42 2.86
C SER A 18 -0.36 -5.47 2.73
N SER A 19 -0.35 -4.69 1.65
CA SER A 19 0.73 -3.76 1.32
C SER A 19 0.18 -2.54 0.58
N LEU A 20 0.79 -1.38 0.84
CA LEU A 20 0.58 -0.15 0.10
C LEU A 20 1.66 -0.03 -0.98
N ALA A 21 1.23 0.18 -2.23
CA ALA A 21 2.11 0.46 -3.36
C ALA A 21 1.87 1.87 -3.89
N VAL A 22 2.94 2.65 -4.06
CA VAL A 22 2.88 4.03 -4.58
C VAL A 22 3.86 4.18 -5.74
N LEU A 23 3.37 4.70 -6.86
CA LEU A 23 4.20 5.15 -7.98
C LEU A 23 4.36 6.66 -7.90
N ALA A 24 5.60 7.13 -7.84
CA ALA A 24 5.92 8.55 -7.76
C ALA A 24 6.69 9.02 -9.00
N HIS A 25 6.45 10.27 -9.39
CA HIS A 25 7.18 10.96 -10.46
C HIS A 25 8.67 11.12 -10.07
N PRO A 26 9.62 11.20 -11.03
CA PRO A 26 11.04 11.38 -10.73
C PRO A 26 11.35 12.64 -9.90
N GLU A 27 10.52 13.67 -10.03
CA GLU A 27 10.67 14.96 -9.33
C GLU A 27 9.94 15.01 -7.98
N ALA A 28 9.33 13.90 -7.54
CA ALA A 28 8.66 13.85 -6.26
C ALA A 28 9.66 13.88 -5.09
N ASP A 29 9.30 14.56 -4.00
CA ASP A 29 10.03 14.46 -2.75
C ASP A 29 9.78 13.08 -2.13
N ILE A 30 10.81 12.22 -2.22
CA ILE A 30 10.74 10.84 -1.73
C ILE A 30 10.54 10.75 -0.20
N GLY A 31 11.01 11.75 0.55
CA GLY A 31 10.84 11.82 2.00
C GLY A 31 9.40 12.14 2.36
N LEU A 32 8.80 13.10 1.66
CA LEU A 32 7.38 13.43 1.82
C LEU A 32 6.47 12.27 1.41
N VAL A 33 6.78 11.58 0.30
CA VAL A 33 6.04 10.38 -0.11
C VAL A 33 6.10 9.31 0.98
N GLY A 34 7.28 9.01 1.52
CA GLY A 34 7.43 8.05 2.61
C GLY A 34 6.68 8.45 3.88
N TYR A 35 6.71 9.74 4.24
CA TYR A 35 5.99 10.27 5.40
C TYR A 35 4.47 10.12 5.25
N GLU A 36 3.90 10.56 4.14
CA GLU A 36 2.46 10.45 3.88
C GLU A 36 2.02 8.99 3.76
N MET A 37 2.87 8.11 3.19
CA MET A 37 2.62 6.67 3.20
C MET A 37 2.52 6.12 4.63
N ALA A 38 3.45 6.46 5.51
CA ALA A 38 3.41 6.01 6.90
C ALA A 38 2.15 6.51 7.62
N LEU A 39 1.76 7.77 7.39
CA LEU A 39 0.56 8.36 7.94
C LEU A 39 -0.72 7.71 7.41
N LEU A 40 -0.76 7.37 6.12
CA LEU A 40 -1.87 6.63 5.51
C LEU A 40 -2.01 5.25 6.13
N VAL A 41 -0.90 4.52 6.29
CA VAL A 41 -0.89 3.18 6.89
C VAL A 41 -1.35 3.24 8.35
N ASP A 42 -0.89 4.21 9.13
CA ASP A 42 -1.31 4.40 10.52
C ASP A 42 -2.82 4.65 10.62
N ARG A 43 -3.38 5.48 9.73
CA ARG A 43 -4.78 5.90 9.80
C ARG A 43 -5.77 4.91 9.17
N ALA A 44 -5.38 4.25 8.09
CA ALA A 44 -6.26 3.39 7.30
C ALA A 44 -5.90 1.91 7.39
N GLY A 45 -4.78 1.55 8.05
CA GLY A 45 -4.26 0.19 8.03
C GLY A 45 -5.24 -0.85 8.55
N SER A 46 -6.03 -0.52 9.58
CA SER A 46 -7.01 -1.43 10.19
C SER A 46 -8.16 -1.81 9.26
N VAL A 47 -8.43 -1.05 8.20
CA VAL A 47 -9.47 -1.35 7.21
C VAL A 47 -8.91 -1.84 5.88
N LEU A 48 -7.58 -1.81 5.71
CA LEU A 48 -6.88 -2.26 4.52
C LEU A 48 -6.29 -3.67 4.73
N THR A 49 -7.11 -4.60 5.22
CA THR A 49 -6.74 -6.00 5.44
C THR A 49 -7.32 -6.90 4.34
N PRO A 50 -6.76 -8.10 4.09
CA PRO A 50 -7.33 -9.02 3.10
C PRO A 50 -8.59 -9.76 3.58
N ASP A 51 -8.99 -9.62 4.85
CA ASP A 51 -10.01 -10.46 5.49
C ASP A 51 -11.38 -10.35 4.80
N LEU A 52 -11.83 -9.13 4.51
CA LEU A 52 -13.11 -8.92 3.82
C LEU A 52 -13.12 -9.57 2.43
N ARG A 53 -11.99 -9.53 1.71
CA ARG A 53 -11.88 -10.20 0.41
C ARG A 53 -11.97 -11.71 0.56
N ALA A 54 -11.32 -12.28 1.58
CA ALA A 54 -11.36 -13.72 1.84
C ALA A 54 -12.78 -14.19 2.22
N GLU A 55 -13.48 -13.42 3.06
CA GLU A 55 -14.88 -13.68 3.44
C GLU A 55 -15.80 -13.69 2.22
N LEU A 56 -15.73 -12.64 1.39
CA LEU A 56 -16.55 -12.55 0.17
C LEU A 56 -16.25 -13.67 -0.81
N GLN A 57 -14.98 -14.06 -0.98
CA GLN A 57 -14.60 -15.19 -1.83
C GLN A 57 -15.17 -16.51 -1.30
N GLY A 58 -15.15 -16.73 0.01
CA GLY A 58 -15.78 -17.90 0.63
C GLY A 58 -17.29 -17.96 0.40
N SER A 59 -17.98 -16.82 0.41
CA SER A 59 -19.43 -16.76 0.17
C SER A 59 -19.86 -17.11 -1.26
N LEU A 60 -18.97 -16.95 -2.24
CA LEU A 60 -19.23 -17.32 -3.64
C LEU A 60 -19.03 -18.81 -3.93
N LEU A 61 -18.35 -19.52 -3.04
CA LEU A 61 -18.01 -20.95 -3.18
C LEU A 61 -18.95 -21.85 -2.36
N ASN A 62 -19.86 -21.26 -1.58
CA ASN A 62 -20.91 -21.91 -0.80
C ASN A 62 -22.27 -21.74 -1.46
#